data_AF-A0A2N6FP92-F1
#
_entry.id   AF-A0A2N6FP92-F1
#
_cell.length_a   1.000
_cell.length_b   1.000
_cell.length_c   1.000
_cell.angle_alpha   90.00
_cell.angle_beta   90.00
_cell.angle_gamma   90.00
#
_symmetry.space_group_name_H-M   'P 1'
#
loop_
_entity.id
_entity.type
_entity.pdbx_description
1 polymer ?
#
loop_
_entity_poly.entity_id
_entity_poly.type
_entity_poly.pdbx_seq_one_letter_code
_entity_poly.pdbx_strand_id
1 'polypeptide(L)'
;MANLFKVVFLGLAGFALLVYLTAEKPKAIVSNDNTANSVKYDTLPQSFELVGKDGVVTKESLIKKGEKSLIIVGNHDSLSVVKELPKYFKLELPYIMVANISSAPWFVKKMFIPGKLEDLNKGTNIPMIYDFEGNMVNALNHTENEKTKYSAYILSKVGTISKIYDGNVKEGALDGTMNETEKKEALEPLFKLLK
;
A
#
# COMPACT_ATOMS: atom_id res chain seq x y z
N MET A 1 -45.83 1.07 -28.19
CA MET A 1 -44.48 1.65 -28.39
C MET A 1 -43.89 2.28 -27.13
N ALA A 2 -44.64 3.03 -26.31
CA ALA A 2 -44.11 3.70 -25.11
C ALA A 2 -43.46 2.76 -24.07
N ASN A 3 -43.98 1.55 -23.89
CA ASN A 3 -43.40 0.56 -22.96
C ASN A 3 -42.07 -0.02 -23.46
N LEU A 4 -41.87 -0.09 -24.78
CA LEU A 4 -40.60 -0.54 -25.36
C LEU A 4 -39.49 0.49 -25.08
N PHE A 5 -39.79 1.78 -25.24
CA PHE A 5 -38.85 2.86 -24.89
C PHE A 5 -38.49 2.88 -23.40
N LYS A 6 -39.44 2.62 -22.50
CA LYS A 6 -39.17 2.51 -21.06
C LYS A 6 -38.26 1.32 -20.73
N VAL A 7 -38.49 0.17 -21.35
CA VAL A 7 -37.65 -1.03 -21.15
C VAL A 7 -36.24 -0.81 -21.69
N VAL A 8 -36.11 -0.21 -22.87
CA VAL A 8 -34.80 0.14 -23.46
C VAL A 8 -34.06 1.16 -22.59
N PHE A 9 -34.77 2.16 -22.06
CA PHE A 9 -34.17 3.15 -21.16
C PHE A 9 -33.73 2.53 -19.83
N LEU A 10 -34.55 1.67 -19.22
CA LEU A 10 -34.19 0.95 -18.00
C LEU A 10 -33.00 0.01 -18.24
N GLY A 11 -32.95 -0.64 -19.40
CA GLY A 11 -31.84 -1.49 -19.81
C GLY A 11 -30.54 -0.72 -19.96
N LEU A 12 -30.57 0.44 -20.64
CA LEU A 12 -29.41 1.31 -20.77
C LEU A 12 -28.95 1.88 -19.43
N ALA A 13 -29.88 2.34 -18.59
CA ALA A 13 -29.55 2.87 -17.28
C ALA A 13 -28.98 1.80 -16.35
N GLY A 14 -29.56 0.59 -16.35
CA GLY A 14 -29.06 -0.54 -15.58
C GLY A 14 -27.69 -1.01 -16.07
N PHE A 15 -27.48 -1.07 -17.38
CA PHE A 15 -26.19 -1.44 -17.96
C PHE A 15 -25.11 -0.38 -17.70
N ALA A 16 -25.44 0.91 -17.82
CA ALA A 16 -24.52 2.00 -17.48
C ALA A 16 -24.13 1.98 -15.99
N LEU A 17 -25.08 1.70 -15.11
CA LEU A 17 -24.81 1.53 -13.68
C LEU A 17 -23.89 0.32 -13.43
N LEU A 18 -24.14 -0.81 -14.10
CA LEU A 18 -23.30 -2.01 -14.00
C LEU A 18 -21.89 -1.75 -14.51
N VAL A 19 -21.72 -1.08 -15.65
CA VAL A 19 -20.41 -0.70 -16.17
C VAL A 19 -19.73 0.28 -15.23
N TYR A 20 -20.42 1.28 -14.68
CA TYR A 20 -19.83 2.19 -13.70
C TYR A 20 -19.38 1.47 -12.41
N LEU A 21 -20.12 0.45 -11.98
CA LEU A 21 -19.77 -0.36 -10.80
C LEU A 21 -18.66 -1.37 -11.08
N THR A 22 -18.50 -1.85 -12.31
CA THR A 22 -17.59 -2.96 -12.65
C THR A 22 -16.39 -2.57 -13.51
N ALA A 23 -16.42 -1.41 -14.19
CA ALA A 23 -15.32 -0.98 -15.04
C ALA A 23 -14.09 -0.61 -14.20
N GLU A 24 -12.96 -1.21 -14.54
CA GLU A 24 -11.66 -0.79 -14.04
C GLU A 24 -11.34 0.63 -14.55
N LYS A 25 -10.72 1.47 -13.70
CA LYS A 25 -10.25 2.78 -14.15
C LYS A 25 -9.27 2.60 -15.34
N PRO A 26 -9.29 3.50 -16.34
CA PRO A 26 -8.36 3.42 -17.46
C PRO A 26 -6.93 3.45 -16.94
N LYS A 27 -6.16 2.39 -17.25
CA LYS A 27 -4.75 2.28 -16.86
C LYS A 27 -3.94 3.29 -17.66
N ALA A 28 -3.25 4.20 -16.98
CA ALA A 28 -2.25 5.03 -17.62
C ALA A 28 -1.14 4.12 -18.16
N ILE A 29 -0.81 4.25 -19.44
CA ILE A 29 0.27 3.51 -20.07
C ILE A 29 1.58 4.10 -19.53
N VAL A 30 2.23 3.39 -18.60
CA VAL A 30 3.58 3.73 -18.15
C VAL A 30 4.55 2.88 -18.94
N SER A 31 5.25 3.52 -19.88
CA SER A 31 6.32 2.91 -20.68
C SER A 31 7.46 2.50 -19.75
N ASN A 32 7.79 1.21 -19.77
CA ASN A 32 8.78 0.63 -18.86
C ASN A 32 10.14 0.57 -19.56
N ASP A 33 11.00 1.56 -19.32
CA ASP A 33 12.42 1.49 -19.71
C ASP A 33 13.27 1.02 -18.55
N ASN A 34 13.80 -0.20 -18.71
CA ASN A 34 14.71 -0.88 -17.81
C ASN A 34 15.97 -0.05 -17.54
N THR A 35 16.05 0.62 -16.39
CA THR A 35 17.34 1.10 -15.83
C THR A 35 17.25 1.18 -14.30
N ALA A 36 18.09 0.39 -13.62
CA ALA A 36 18.42 0.42 -12.19
C ALA A 36 17.34 1.00 -11.24
N ASN A 37 16.63 0.13 -10.49
CA ASN A 37 15.56 0.42 -9.50
C ASN A 37 16.00 1.35 -8.35
N SER A 38 16.37 2.59 -8.66
CA SER A 38 16.69 3.65 -7.74
C SER A 38 15.78 4.83 -8.05
N VAL A 39 14.81 5.06 -7.19
CA VAL A 39 13.84 6.15 -7.27
C VAL A 39 14.39 7.35 -6.51
N LYS A 40 14.12 8.57 -6.96
CA LYS A 40 14.56 9.77 -6.24
C LYS A 40 13.49 10.21 -5.24
N TYR A 41 13.88 10.69 -4.07
CA TYR A 41 12.97 11.28 -3.08
C TYR A 41 12.03 12.34 -3.66
N ASP A 42 12.52 13.12 -4.63
CA ASP A 42 11.76 14.20 -5.23
C ASP A 42 10.59 13.71 -6.11
N THR A 43 10.56 12.43 -6.51
CA THR A 43 9.43 11.82 -7.25
C THR A 43 8.30 11.35 -6.33
N LEU A 44 8.53 11.32 -5.00
CA LEU A 44 7.48 10.98 -4.05
C LEU A 44 6.38 12.06 -4.03
N PRO A 45 5.10 11.66 -3.82
CA PRO A 45 3.99 12.60 -3.68
C PRO A 45 4.27 13.67 -2.62
N GLN A 46 3.79 14.90 -2.85
CA GLN A 46 4.02 16.02 -1.93
C GLN A 46 3.26 15.87 -0.61
N SER A 47 2.19 15.09 -0.62
CA SER A 47 1.30 14.92 0.52
C SER A 47 0.66 13.54 0.52
N PHE A 48 0.31 13.05 1.70
CA PHE A 48 -0.18 11.70 1.96
C PHE A 48 -1.38 11.71 2.90
N GLU A 49 -2.35 10.84 2.64
CA GLU A 49 -3.38 10.50 3.62
C GLU A 49 -2.84 9.41 4.55
N LEU A 50 -3.11 9.53 5.85
CA LEU A 50 -2.70 8.53 6.84
C LEU A 50 -3.91 7.77 7.36
N VAL A 51 -3.73 6.48 7.59
CA VAL A 51 -4.76 5.63 8.20
C VAL A 51 -5.07 6.11 9.62
N GLY A 52 -6.35 6.37 9.90
CA GLY A 52 -6.83 6.79 11.23
C GLY A 52 -6.53 8.23 11.61
N LYS A 53 -6.15 9.09 10.65
CA LYS A 53 -6.01 10.53 10.85
C LYS A 53 -6.75 11.30 9.76
N ASP A 54 -7.58 12.24 10.19
CA ASP A 54 -8.23 13.17 9.27
C ASP A 54 -7.22 14.18 8.71
N GLY A 55 -7.30 14.41 7.40
CA GLY A 55 -6.49 15.38 6.68
C GLY A 55 -5.25 14.79 6.01
N VAL A 56 -4.50 15.68 5.35
CA VAL A 56 -3.34 15.31 4.54
C VAL A 56 -2.06 15.73 5.23
N VAL A 57 -1.06 14.85 5.24
CA VAL A 57 0.25 15.05 5.86
C VAL A 57 1.29 15.33 4.77
N THR A 58 2.12 16.34 4.97
CA THR A 58 3.18 16.69 4.02
C THR A 58 4.27 15.65 3.97
N LYS A 59 4.88 15.45 2.79
CA LYS A 59 5.96 14.49 2.59
C LYS A 59 7.11 14.70 3.57
N GLU A 60 7.53 15.93 3.77
CA GLU A 60 8.69 16.30 4.59
C GLU A 60 8.46 15.99 6.08
N SER A 61 7.21 16.01 6.53
CA SER A 61 6.87 15.66 7.91
C SER A 61 6.90 14.16 8.19
N LEU A 62 6.73 13.34 7.15
CA LEU A 62 6.63 11.88 7.26
C LEU A 62 7.91 11.17 6.84
N ILE A 63 8.49 11.59 5.72
CA ILE A 63 9.69 11.05 5.11
C ILE A 63 10.67 12.21 4.96
N LYS A 64 11.63 12.34 5.88
CA LYS A 64 12.56 13.46 5.90
C LYS A 64 13.70 13.25 4.92
N LYS A 65 13.93 14.24 4.04
CA LYS A 65 15.12 14.28 3.19
C LYS A 65 16.38 14.38 4.06
N GLY A 66 17.41 13.58 3.77
CA GLY A 66 18.64 13.55 4.57
C GLY A 66 18.64 12.51 5.69
N GLU A 67 17.51 11.88 5.98
CA GLU A 67 17.39 10.81 6.97
C GLU A 67 17.24 9.44 6.30
N LYS A 68 17.81 8.39 6.90
CA LYS A 68 17.62 7.02 6.43
C LYS A 68 16.30 6.50 6.97
N SER A 69 15.37 6.09 6.10
CA SER A 69 14.07 5.55 6.52
C SER A 69 13.72 4.27 5.79
N LEU A 70 12.97 3.39 6.44
CA LEU A 70 12.41 2.17 5.87
C LEU A 70 10.96 2.43 5.46
N ILE A 71 10.66 2.10 4.21
CA ILE A 71 9.33 2.17 3.64
C ILE A 71 8.95 0.75 3.25
N ILE A 72 7.88 0.21 3.83
CA ILE A 72 7.34 -1.09 3.42
C ILE A 72 6.01 -0.87 2.73
N VAL A 73 5.92 -1.35 1.50
CA VAL A 73 4.68 -1.39 0.74
C VAL A 73 4.11 -2.79 0.86
N GLY A 74 2.88 -2.89 1.31
CA GLY A 74 2.17 -4.15 1.43
C GLY A 74 0.68 -3.99 1.20
N ASN A 75 0.00 -5.12 1.23
CA ASN A 75 -1.45 -5.23 1.14
C ASN A 75 -1.98 -6.08 2.32
N HIS A 76 -3.27 -6.43 2.32
CA HIS A 76 -4.03 -7.11 3.37
C HIS A 76 -3.24 -8.00 4.36
N ASP A 77 -2.80 -9.19 3.95
CA ASP A 77 -2.16 -10.16 4.86
C ASP A 77 -0.75 -9.73 5.24
N SER A 78 0.02 -9.24 4.28
CA SER A 78 1.38 -8.78 4.50
C SER A 78 1.45 -7.62 5.51
N LEU A 79 0.51 -6.65 5.46
CA LEU A 79 0.44 -5.51 6.39
C LEU A 79 0.22 -5.96 7.83
N SER A 80 -0.57 -7.02 8.03
CA SER A 80 -0.85 -7.59 9.35
C SER A 80 0.39 -8.15 10.05
N VAL A 81 1.39 -8.56 9.27
CA VAL A 81 2.64 -9.14 9.76
C VAL A 81 3.70 -8.05 9.87
N VAL A 82 3.91 -7.23 8.84
CA VAL A 82 4.96 -6.19 8.83
C VAL A 82 4.72 -5.09 9.87
N LYS A 83 3.48 -4.86 10.31
CA LYS A 83 3.19 -3.97 11.45
C LYS A 83 3.85 -4.44 12.75
N GLU A 84 4.12 -5.74 12.87
CA GLU A 84 4.72 -6.35 14.05
C GLU A 84 6.25 -6.37 14.00
N LEU A 85 6.86 -5.89 12.92
CA LEU A 85 8.32 -5.80 12.79
C LEU A 85 8.98 -5.10 14.01
N PRO A 86 8.48 -3.95 14.51
CA PRO A 86 9.06 -3.30 15.69
C PRO A 86 8.82 -4.05 17.02
N LYS A 87 7.83 -4.96 17.06
CA LYS A 87 7.55 -5.81 18.22
C LYS A 87 8.64 -6.88 18.40
N TYR A 88 9.11 -7.44 17.30
CA TYR A 88 10.11 -8.52 17.30
C TYR A 88 11.55 -8.02 17.25
N PHE A 89 11.78 -6.89 16.58
CA PHE A 89 13.11 -6.36 16.33
C PHE A 89 13.18 -4.86 16.61
N LYS A 90 14.22 -4.43 17.32
CA LYS A 90 14.45 -3.02 17.59
C LYS A 90 14.95 -2.33 16.32
N LEU A 91 14.13 -1.44 15.75
CA LEU A 91 14.49 -0.63 14.60
C LEU A 91 15.11 0.70 15.06
N GLU A 92 16.26 1.07 14.49
CA GLU A 92 16.97 2.32 14.79
C GLU A 92 16.68 3.44 13.78
N LEU A 93 15.75 3.20 12.85
CA LEU A 93 15.41 4.08 11.74
C LEU A 93 13.90 4.26 11.65
N PRO A 94 13.41 5.43 11.19
CA PRO A 94 12.00 5.66 10.95
C PRO A 94 11.41 4.59 10.03
N TYR A 95 10.30 4.02 10.45
CA TYR A 95 9.58 2.98 9.73
C TYR A 95 8.22 3.51 9.29
N ILE A 96 7.95 3.46 7.99
CA ILE A 96 6.70 3.90 7.38
C ILE A 96 6.10 2.71 6.62
N MET A 97 4.81 2.47 6.83
CA MET A 97 4.04 1.51 6.06
C MET A 97 3.25 2.21 4.96
N VAL A 98 3.07 1.54 3.83
CA VAL A 98 2.21 1.98 2.74
C VAL A 98 1.21 0.88 2.47
N ALA A 99 -0.07 1.17 2.67
CA ALA A 99 -1.15 0.27 2.32
C ALA A 99 -1.50 0.46 0.84
N ASN A 100 -0.99 -0.44 -0.01
CA ASN A 100 -1.34 -0.46 -1.42
C ASN A 100 -2.73 -1.06 -1.59
N ILE A 101 -3.71 -0.19 -1.79
CA ILE A 101 -5.10 -0.57 -2.04
C ILE A 101 -5.56 -0.15 -3.44
N SER A 102 -4.66 0.42 -4.23
CA SER A 102 -4.95 1.05 -5.52
C SER A 102 -5.69 0.12 -6.49
N SER A 103 -5.34 -1.17 -6.46
CA SER A 103 -5.87 -2.24 -7.29
C SER A 103 -7.26 -2.75 -6.88
N ALA A 104 -7.77 -2.41 -5.69
CA ALA A 104 -9.10 -2.84 -5.27
C ALA A 104 -10.23 -2.05 -5.96
N PRO A 105 -11.41 -2.65 -6.20
CA PRO A 105 -12.57 -1.95 -6.75
C PRO A 105 -12.95 -0.71 -5.92
N TRP A 106 -13.30 0.39 -6.58
CA TRP A 106 -13.51 1.70 -5.93
C TRP A 106 -14.51 1.67 -4.76
N PHE A 107 -15.58 0.88 -4.91
CA PHE A 107 -16.59 0.72 -3.86
C PHE A 107 -16.03 0.02 -2.61
N VAL A 108 -15.21 -1.01 -2.82
CA VAL A 108 -14.54 -1.72 -1.72
C VAL A 108 -13.58 -0.78 -1.00
N LYS A 109 -12.80 -0.01 -1.76
CA LYS A 109 -11.85 0.97 -1.21
C LYS A 109 -12.53 2.00 -0.32
N LYS A 110 -13.72 2.47 -0.70
CA LYS A 110 -14.44 3.52 0.05
C LYS A 110 -15.20 2.99 1.27
N MET A 111 -15.77 1.80 1.19
CA MET A 111 -16.71 1.31 2.22
C MET A 111 -16.06 0.47 3.32
N PHE A 112 -15.06 -0.36 2.98
CA PHE A 112 -14.60 -1.42 3.90
C PHE A 112 -13.13 -1.31 4.30
N ILE A 113 -12.30 -0.72 3.43
CA ILE A 113 -10.85 -0.65 3.68
C ILE A 113 -10.48 0.32 4.81
N PRO A 114 -11.08 1.52 4.96
CA PRO A 114 -10.66 2.48 5.98
C PRO A 114 -10.75 1.88 7.39
N GLY A 115 -11.92 1.33 7.77
CA GLY A 115 -12.10 0.70 9.09
C GLY A 115 -11.17 -0.48 9.35
N LYS A 116 -10.94 -1.34 8.34
CA LYS A 116 -10.01 -2.48 8.49
C LYS A 116 -8.56 -2.03 8.70
N LEU A 117 -8.12 -1.00 7.97
CA LEU A 117 -6.76 -0.49 8.14
C LEU A 117 -6.61 0.26 9.47
N GLU A 118 -7.64 0.98 9.90
CA GLU A 118 -7.66 1.62 11.22
C GLU A 118 -7.55 0.60 12.35
N ASP A 119 -8.36 -0.46 12.30
CA ASP A 119 -8.29 -1.56 13.27
C ASP A 119 -6.91 -2.25 13.25
N LEU A 120 -6.33 -2.44 12.06
CA LEU A 120 -5.00 -3.03 11.89
C LEU A 120 -3.88 -2.13 12.43
N ASN A 121 -4.00 -0.82 12.25
CA ASN A 121 -3.00 0.15 12.70
C ASN A 121 -3.19 0.56 14.18
N LYS A 122 -4.33 0.20 14.78
CA LYS A 122 -4.69 0.52 16.16
C LYS A 122 -3.65 -0.01 17.14
N GLY A 123 -3.23 0.87 18.05
CA GLY A 123 -2.22 0.53 19.06
C GLY A 123 -0.79 0.49 18.53
N THR A 124 -0.55 0.80 17.26
CA THR A 124 0.79 1.03 16.73
C THR A 124 1.05 2.54 16.58
N ASN A 125 2.27 2.98 16.86
CA ASN A 125 2.72 4.35 16.58
C ASN A 125 3.36 4.46 15.18
N ILE A 126 3.07 3.52 14.29
CA ILE A 126 3.69 3.44 12.98
C ILE A 126 2.83 4.24 11.99
N PRO A 127 3.40 5.20 11.25
CA PRO A 127 2.67 5.88 10.20
C PRO A 127 2.33 4.89 9.07
N MET A 128 1.06 4.81 8.72
CA MET A 128 0.58 4.03 7.57
C MET A 128 -0.03 4.97 6.54
N ILE A 129 0.61 5.08 5.38
CA ILE A 129 0.11 5.83 4.22
C ILE A 129 -1.03 5.04 3.59
N TYR A 130 -2.15 5.72 3.40
CA TYR A 130 -3.32 5.21 2.70
C TYR A 130 -3.20 5.51 1.19
N ASP A 131 -2.71 4.54 0.40
CA ASP A 131 -2.46 4.76 -1.04
C ASP A 131 -3.66 4.37 -1.91
N PHE A 132 -4.71 5.20 -1.85
CA PHE A 132 -5.99 4.96 -2.53
C PHE A 132 -5.92 5.01 -4.06
N GLU A 133 -5.18 5.98 -4.59
CA GLU A 133 -5.02 6.22 -6.04
C GLU A 133 -3.74 5.59 -6.60
N GLY A 134 -2.88 5.00 -5.76
CA GLY A 134 -1.64 4.37 -6.18
C GLY A 134 -0.49 5.36 -6.45
N ASN A 135 -0.57 6.58 -5.91
CA ASN A 135 0.44 7.61 -6.14
C ASN A 135 1.80 7.19 -5.56
N MET A 136 1.80 6.53 -4.40
CA MET A 136 3.03 6.09 -3.76
C MET A 136 3.62 4.88 -4.49
N VAL A 137 2.81 3.89 -4.83
CA VAL A 137 3.28 2.71 -5.57
C VAL A 137 3.79 3.06 -6.97
N ASN A 138 3.12 3.97 -7.67
CA ASN A 138 3.58 4.48 -8.96
C ASN A 138 4.89 5.24 -8.82
N ALA A 139 5.04 6.10 -7.81
CA ALA A 139 6.29 6.81 -7.55
C ALA A 139 7.47 5.86 -7.28
N LEU A 140 7.20 4.72 -6.62
CA LEU A 140 8.19 3.69 -6.32
C LEU A 140 8.42 2.69 -7.46
N ASN A 141 7.69 2.80 -8.59
CA ASN A 141 7.62 1.77 -9.63
C ASN A 141 7.29 0.37 -9.07
N HIS A 142 6.44 0.33 -8.04
CA HIS A 142 6.05 -0.91 -7.38
C HIS A 142 4.90 -1.58 -8.12
N THR A 143 5.14 -2.80 -8.59
CA THR A 143 4.17 -3.59 -9.38
C THR A 143 3.53 -4.74 -8.59
N GLU A 144 4.03 -5.04 -7.40
CA GLU A 144 3.55 -6.16 -6.58
C GLU A 144 2.21 -5.77 -5.92
N ASN A 145 1.22 -6.66 -6.01
CA ASN A 145 -0.14 -6.40 -5.57
C ASN A 145 -0.75 -7.58 -4.80
N GLU A 146 -0.02 -8.70 -4.68
CA GLU A 146 -0.48 -9.86 -3.95
C GLU A 146 -0.70 -9.54 -2.47
N LYS A 147 -1.74 -10.15 -1.89
CA LYS A 147 -2.12 -9.92 -0.48
C LYS A 147 -1.05 -10.38 0.50
N THR A 148 -0.29 -11.41 0.13
CA THR A 148 0.71 -12.07 0.96
C THR A 148 2.11 -11.50 0.81
N LYS A 149 2.35 -10.64 -0.17
CA LYS A 149 3.69 -10.10 -0.44
C LYS A 149 3.84 -8.66 0.03
N TYR A 150 5.06 -8.32 0.42
CA TYR A 150 5.45 -6.95 0.72
C TYR A 150 6.81 -6.66 0.08
N SER A 151 7.03 -5.39 -0.27
CA SER A 151 8.33 -4.90 -0.73
C SER A 151 8.87 -3.88 0.26
N ALA A 152 10.13 -4.04 0.66
CA ALA A 152 10.84 -3.11 1.51
C ALA A 152 11.78 -2.23 0.69
N TYR A 153 11.74 -0.93 0.96
CA TYR A 153 12.56 0.09 0.36
C TYR A 153 13.30 0.86 1.43
N ILE A 154 14.51 1.31 1.10
CA ILE A 154 15.29 2.18 1.97
C ILE A 154 15.51 3.52 1.28
N LEU A 155 15.14 4.60 1.97
CA LEU A 155 15.58 5.93 1.63
C LEU A 155 16.98 6.13 2.21
N SER A 156 17.93 6.52 1.38
CA SER A 156 19.27 6.90 1.80
C SER A 156 19.33 8.39 2.15
N LYS A 157 20.36 8.79 2.91
CA LYS A 157 20.60 10.20 3.25
C LYS A 157 20.78 11.11 2.02
N VAL A 158 21.21 10.54 0.90
CA VAL A 158 21.38 11.27 -0.37
C VAL A 158 20.08 11.40 -1.17
N GLY A 159 18.95 10.92 -0.64
CA GLY A 159 17.64 11.05 -1.29
C GLY A 159 17.36 9.97 -2.33
N THR A 160 18.08 8.85 -2.30
CA THR A 160 17.83 7.70 -3.19
C THR A 160 16.98 6.67 -2.46
N ILE A 161 15.93 6.19 -3.11
CA ILE A 161 15.06 5.13 -2.62
C ILE A 161 15.37 3.88 -3.43
N SER A 162 15.83 2.84 -2.75
CA SER A 162 16.16 1.57 -3.38
C SER A 162 15.36 0.44 -2.74
N LYS A 163 14.84 -0.46 -3.57
CA LYS A 163 14.24 -1.70 -3.07
C LYS A 163 15.34 -2.60 -2.50
N ILE A 164 15.14 -3.09 -1.28
CA ILE A 164 16.13 -3.93 -0.57
C ILE A 164 15.67 -5.37 -0.40
N TYR A 165 14.36 -5.61 -0.39
CA TYR A 165 13.82 -6.93 -0.12
C TYR A 165 12.39 -7.07 -0.63
N ASP A 166 12.04 -8.27 -1.09
CA ASP A 166 10.66 -8.70 -1.31
C ASP A 166 10.39 -9.87 -0.36
N GLY A 167 9.40 -9.71 0.50
CA GLY A 167 8.99 -10.72 1.46
C GLY A 167 7.63 -11.30 1.12
N ASN A 168 7.39 -12.51 1.64
CA ASN A 168 6.11 -13.19 1.52
C ASN A 168 5.67 -13.67 2.90
N VAL A 169 4.36 -13.66 3.12
CA VAL A 169 3.71 -14.18 4.32
C VAL A 169 2.74 -15.29 3.94
N LYS A 170 2.21 -15.98 4.94
CA LYS A 170 1.21 -17.03 4.70
C LYS A 170 -0.14 -16.39 4.35
N GLU A 171 -0.91 -17.07 3.51
CA GLU A 171 -2.29 -16.67 3.24
C GLU A 171 -3.13 -16.75 4.52
N GLY A 172 -3.99 -15.75 4.73
CA GLY A 172 -4.80 -15.63 5.94
C GLY A 172 -4.00 -15.18 7.16
N ALA A 173 -2.82 -14.57 6.99
CA ALA A 173 -2.05 -14.07 8.12
C ALA A 173 -2.83 -13.05 8.96
N LEU A 174 -3.69 -12.25 8.31
CA LEU A 174 -4.60 -11.34 9.02
C LEU A 174 -5.62 -12.10 9.87
N ASP A 175 -6.07 -13.26 9.39
CA ASP A 175 -7.07 -14.13 10.04
C ASP A 175 -6.43 -15.08 11.08
N GLY A 176 -5.13 -14.94 11.36
CA GLY A 176 -4.43 -15.67 12.41
C GLY A 176 -3.83 -17.01 11.99
N THR A 177 -3.65 -17.27 10.68
CA THR A 177 -3.01 -18.51 10.21
C THR A 177 -1.49 -18.58 10.50
N MET A 178 -0.90 -17.45 10.92
CA MET A 178 0.49 -17.34 11.36
C MET A 178 0.58 -17.08 12.87
N ASN A 179 1.34 -17.92 13.56
CA ASN A 179 1.72 -17.68 14.96
C ASN A 179 2.88 -16.67 15.08
N GLU A 180 3.17 -16.22 16.30
CA GLU A 180 4.21 -15.23 16.59
C GLU A 180 5.61 -15.64 16.11
N THR A 181 5.94 -16.94 16.19
CA THR A 181 7.23 -17.47 15.73
C THR A 181 7.32 -17.41 14.22
N GLU A 182 6.29 -17.87 13.49
CA GLU A 182 6.23 -17.80 12.03
C GLU A 182 6.33 -16.35 11.52
N LYS A 183 5.65 -15.42 12.19
CA LYS A 183 5.74 -13.98 11.85
C LYS A 183 7.15 -13.45 12.04
N LYS A 184 7.80 -13.79 13.16
CA LYS A 184 9.18 -13.39 13.42
C LYS A 184 10.15 -13.96 12.37
N GLU A 185 10.01 -15.23 12.01
CA GLU A 185 10.81 -15.88 10.97
C GLU A 185 10.61 -15.24 9.60
N ALA A 186 9.37 -14.88 9.23
CA ALA A 186 9.07 -14.21 7.97
C ALA A 186 9.68 -12.79 7.86
N LEU A 187 9.94 -12.14 9.00
CA LEU A 187 10.48 -10.78 9.10
C LEU A 187 12.00 -10.74 9.36
N GLU A 188 12.57 -11.83 9.86
CA GLU A 188 13.99 -11.91 10.20
C GLU A 188 14.93 -11.62 9.00
N PRO A 189 14.68 -12.11 7.77
CA PRO A 189 15.53 -11.80 6.62
C PRO A 189 15.59 -10.31 6.32
N LEU A 190 14.44 -9.62 6.39
CA LEU A 190 14.40 -8.17 6.23
C LEU A 190 15.22 -7.49 7.32
N PHE A 191 15.03 -7.87 8.59
CA PHE A 191 15.78 -7.25 9.69
C PHE A 191 17.29 -7.43 9.56
N LYS A 192 17.75 -8.60 9.09
CA LYS A 192 19.18 -8.85 8.85
C LYS A 192 19.78 -7.92 7.78
N LEU A 193 19.00 -7.51 6.78
CA LEU A 193 19.42 -6.56 5.74
C LEU A 193 19.47 -5.10 6.24
N LEU A 194 18.87 -4.81 7.39
CA LEU A 194 18.83 -3.46 7.96
C LEU A 194 20.01 -3.16 8.90
N LYS A 195 20.73 -4.20 9.35
CA LYS A 195 21.97 -4.09 10.13
C LYS A 195 23.14 -3.72 9.22
#